data_AF-A0A261G151-F1
#
_entry.id   AF-A0A261G151-F1
#
_cell.length_a   1.000
_cell.length_b   1.000
_cell.length_c   1.000
_cell.angle_alpha   90.00
_cell.angle_beta   90.00
_cell.angle_gamma   90.00
#
_symmetry.space_group_name_H-M   'P 1'
#
loop_
_entity.id
_entity.type
_entity.pdbx_description
1 polymer ?
#
loop_
_entity_poly.entity_id
_entity_poly.type
_entity_poly.pdbx_seq_one_letter_code
_entity_poly.pdbx_strand_id
1 'polypeptide(L)'
;MKLAILGAHGRIARIVEERILNEDRFQDIELTLLLKRSSRLNDMKDNPRVTLIEGDLENKKAANAALAGQDMVFLATVDTSPTNVITKNVIDAMHAQGVHRLLAASSIGIYQEEPNQKFREWNQRTLKDYLPPIRIEDEMLRKSDIDFTTLRFAWLNDRDEIAYQITKKGELFVGGSGSRKSMADAILKIVETPTLYERETIGIADPSTKDAPTVVR
;
A
#
# COMPACT_ATOMS: atom_id res chain seq x y z
N MET A 1 -15.75 10.91 -1.51
CA MET A 1 -14.33 10.94 -1.11
C MET A 1 -13.47 10.90 -2.36
N LYS A 2 -12.38 11.65 -2.43
CA LYS A 2 -11.38 11.62 -3.50
C LYS A 2 -10.15 10.83 -3.03
N LEU A 3 -9.88 9.70 -3.69
CA LEU A 3 -8.78 8.80 -3.38
C LEU A 3 -7.75 8.83 -4.51
N ALA A 4 -6.52 9.23 -4.18
CA ALA A 4 -5.39 9.07 -5.10
C ALA A 4 -4.73 7.71 -4.91
N ILE A 5 -4.55 6.94 -5.98
CA ILE A 5 -3.76 5.70 -6.00
C ILE A 5 -2.48 5.94 -6.79
N LEU A 6 -1.35 5.91 -6.09
CA LEU A 6 -0.02 6.17 -6.65
C LEU A 6 0.66 4.84 -6.99
N GLY A 7 1.01 4.65 -8.27
CA GLY A 7 1.41 3.33 -8.78
C GLY A 7 0.21 2.47 -9.17
N ALA A 8 -0.81 3.10 -9.76
CA ALA A 8 -2.14 2.53 -10.03
C ALA A 8 -2.13 1.17 -10.79
N HIS A 9 -1.17 0.92 -11.67
CA HIS A 9 -1.10 -0.37 -12.36
C HIS A 9 -0.56 -1.55 -11.49
N GLY A 10 -0.39 -1.36 -10.17
CA GLY A 10 -0.08 -2.43 -9.23
C GLY A 10 -1.14 -3.54 -9.22
N ARG A 11 -0.77 -4.79 -8.94
CA ARG A 11 -1.75 -5.89 -8.90
C ARG A 11 -2.80 -5.73 -7.79
N ILE A 12 -2.41 -5.21 -6.62
CA ILE A 12 -3.34 -4.91 -5.53
C ILE A 12 -4.15 -3.64 -5.87
N ALA A 13 -3.49 -2.60 -6.39
CA ALA A 13 -4.14 -1.36 -6.82
C ALA A 13 -5.30 -1.63 -7.79
N ARG A 14 -5.10 -2.45 -8.84
CA ARG A 14 -6.17 -2.82 -9.76
C ARG A 14 -7.35 -3.54 -9.11
N ILE A 15 -7.13 -4.36 -8.08
CA ILE A 15 -8.23 -4.99 -7.34
C ILE A 15 -8.99 -3.94 -6.51
N VAL A 16 -8.27 -2.99 -5.89
CA VAL A 16 -8.88 -1.87 -5.16
C VAL A 16 -9.70 -0.98 -6.11
N GLU A 17 -9.13 -0.62 -7.25
CA GLU A 17 -9.79 0.14 -8.33
C GLU A 17 -11.07 -0.56 -8.80
N GLU A 18 -10.98 -1.84 -9.16
CA GLU A 18 -12.13 -2.63 -9.61
C GLU A 18 -13.24 -2.68 -8.56
N ARG A 19 -12.90 -2.93 -7.28
CA ARG A 19 -13.89 -3.01 -6.22
C ARG A 19 -14.54 -1.66 -5.92
N ILE A 20 -13.77 -0.55 -5.94
CA ILE A 20 -14.32 0.80 -5.76
C ILE A 20 -15.29 1.18 -6.90
N LEU A 21 -14.97 0.76 -8.13
CA LEU A 21 -15.80 1.10 -9.28
C LEU A 21 -17.04 0.23 -9.43
N ASN A 22 -17.10 -0.95 -8.82
CA ASN A 22 -18.19 -1.90 -9.03
C ASN A 22 -19.02 -2.25 -7.78
N GLU A 23 -18.57 -1.91 -6.56
CA GLU A 23 -19.36 -2.15 -5.34
C GLU A 23 -20.14 -0.88 -4.92
N ASP A 24 -21.45 -1.02 -4.70
CA ASP A 24 -22.37 0.10 -4.39
C ASP A 24 -21.92 0.97 -3.20
N ARG A 25 -21.33 0.34 -2.17
CA ARG A 25 -20.83 1.06 -0.99
C ARG A 25 -19.69 2.06 -1.27
N PHE A 26 -19.06 1.98 -2.45
CA PHE A 26 -18.00 2.89 -2.88
C PHE A 26 -18.45 3.83 -4.01
N GLN A 27 -19.75 3.92 -4.30
CA GLN A 27 -20.30 4.75 -5.38
C GLN A 27 -19.88 6.23 -5.28
N ASP A 28 -19.71 6.75 -4.06
CA ASP A 28 -19.34 8.15 -3.76
C ASP A 28 -17.82 8.39 -3.72
N ILE A 29 -17.02 7.41 -4.18
CA ILE A 29 -15.56 7.53 -4.29
C ILE A 29 -15.16 7.86 -5.72
N GLU A 30 -14.38 8.93 -5.86
CA GLU A 30 -13.68 9.32 -7.08
C GLU A 30 -12.20 8.91 -6.98
N LEU A 31 -11.65 8.38 -8.07
CA LEU A 31 -10.28 7.89 -8.15
C LEU A 31 -9.40 8.83 -8.97
N THR A 32 -8.22 9.16 -8.43
CA THR A 32 -7.12 9.75 -9.18
C THR A 32 -5.97 8.73 -9.28
N LEU A 33 -5.68 8.25 -10.49
CA LEU A 33 -4.76 7.14 -10.73
C LEU A 33 -3.46 7.64 -11.36
N LEU A 34 -2.36 7.63 -10.60
CA LEU A 34 -1.05 8.04 -11.07
C LEU A 34 -0.20 6.81 -11.45
N LEU A 35 0.33 6.79 -12.68
CA LEU A 35 1.21 5.74 -13.19
C LEU A 35 2.13 6.22 -14.31
N LYS A 36 3.30 5.57 -14.49
CA LYS A 36 4.31 5.97 -15.49
C LYS A 36 3.84 5.84 -16.95
N ARG A 37 2.86 4.97 -17.23
CA ARG A 37 2.30 4.72 -18.56
C ARG A 37 0.79 4.58 -18.40
N SER A 38 0.09 5.70 -18.50
CA SER A 38 -1.36 5.80 -18.29
C SER A 38 -2.16 4.95 -19.28
N SER A 39 -1.60 4.74 -20.47
CA SER A 39 -2.19 3.90 -21.52
C SER A 39 -2.51 2.46 -21.11
N ARG A 40 -1.89 1.97 -20.03
CA ARG A 40 -2.16 0.64 -19.47
C ARG A 40 -3.50 0.54 -18.73
N LEU A 41 -4.14 1.65 -18.43
CA LEU A 41 -5.47 1.75 -17.80
C LEU A 41 -6.46 2.52 -18.71
N ASN A 42 -6.24 2.49 -20.03
CA ASN A 42 -7.07 3.20 -21.00
C ASN A 42 -8.54 2.75 -21.04
N ASP A 43 -8.82 1.53 -20.58
CA ASP A 43 -10.16 1.00 -20.38
C ASP A 43 -10.96 1.77 -19.33
N MET A 44 -10.29 2.48 -18.42
CA MET A 44 -10.91 3.28 -17.36
C MET A 44 -11.05 4.77 -17.72
N LYS A 45 -10.49 5.22 -18.85
CA LYS A 45 -10.36 6.66 -19.17
C LYS A 45 -11.70 7.39 -19.30
N ASP A 46 -12.75 6.68 -19.71
CA ASP A 46 -14.08 7.22 -19.96
C ASP A 46 -15.02 7.04 -18.74
N ASN A 47 -14.50 6.50 -17.64
CA ASN A 47 -15.27 6.37 -16.39
C ASN A 47 -15.37 7.74 -15.71
N PRO A 48 -16.58 8.23 -15.40
CA PRO A 48 -16.77 9.57 -14.82
C PRO A 48 -16.17 9.73 -13.42
N ARG A 49 -15.86 8.64 -12.72
CA ARG A 49 -15.24 8.63 -11.39
C ARG A 49 -13.71 8.43 -11.44
N VAL A 50 -13.08 8.46 -12.62
CA VAL A 50 -11.64 8.18 -12.78
C VAL A 50 -10.93 9.35 -13.47
N THR A 51 -9.88 9.84 -12.83
CA THR A 51 -8.88 10.74 -13.43
C THR A 51 -7.56 9.99 -13.60
N LEU A 52 -7.07 9.84 -14.84
CA LEU A 52 -5.75 9.27 -15.11
C LEU A 52 -4.68 10.36 -15.18
N ILE A 53 -3.57 10.17 -14.47
CA ILE A 53 -2.39 11.04 -14.53
C ILE A 53 -1.18 10.21 -14.93
N GLU A 54 -0.53 10.60 -16.02
CA GLU A 54 0.75 10.04 -16.40
C GLU A 54 1.89 10.76 -15.68
N GLY A 55 2.71 10.01 -14.94
CA GLY A 55 3.85 10.58 -14.24
C GLY A 55 4.68 9.57 -13.45
N ASP A 56 5.87 10.01 -13.05
CA ASP A 56 6.80 9.25 -12.22
C ASP A 56 6.84 9.84 -10.81
N LEU A 57 6.72 9.01 -9.77
CA LEU A 57 6.75 9.44 -8.38
C LEU A 57 8.12 9.97 -7.94
N GLU A 58 9.19 9.66 -8.67
CA GLU A 58 10.50 10.31 -8.48
C GLU A 58 10.47 11.80 -8.88
N ASN A 59 9.46 12.23 -9.64
CA ASN A 59 9.23 13.63 -10.00
C ASN A 59 8.19 14.28 -9.06
N LYS A 60 8.64 15.26 -8.26
CA LYS A 60 7.79 16.04 -7.35
C LYS A 60 6.54 16.65 -8.00
N LYS A 61 6.61 17.04 -9.28
CA LYS A 61 5.46 17.63 -9.98
C LYS A 61 4.34 16.61 -10.20
N ALA A 62 4.68 15.35 -10.46
CA ALA A 62 3.70 14.29 -10.67
C ALA A 62 2.94 13.99 -9.38
N ALA A 63 3.66 13.90 -8.24
CA ALA A 63 3.04 13.73 -6.92
C ALA A 63 2.12 14.92 -6.59
N ASN A 64 2.58 16.16 -6.76
CA ASN A 64 1.74 17.35 -6.50
C ASN A 64 0.47 17.38 -7.35
N ALA A 65 0.57 17.07 -8.65
CA ALA A 65 -0.58 17.05 -9.54
C ALA A 65 -1.61 15.98 -9.12
N ALA A 66 -1.15 14.80 -8.70
CA ALA A 66 -2.02 13.71 -8.28
C ALA A 66 -2.68 13.93 -6.93
N LEU A 67 -2.08 14.73 -6.05
CA LEU A 67 -2.56 14.92 -4.68
C LEU A 67 -3.42 16.19 -4.49
N ALA A 68 -3.58 17.01 -5.53
CA ALA A 68 -4.41 18.20 -5.46
C ALA A 68 -5.89 17.86 -5.16
N GLY A 69 -6.41 18.40 -4.05
CA GLY A 69 -7.81 18.24 -3.65
C GLY A 69 -8.23 16.82 -3.28
N GLN A 70 -7.29 15.94 -2.94
CA GLN A 70 -7.57 14.57 -2.52
C GLN A 70 -7.86 14.51 -1.02
N ASP A 71 -8.71 13.57 -0.60
CA ASP A 71 -9.00 13.34 0.81
C ASP A 71 -8.04 12.29 1.40
N MET A 72 -7.67 11.28 0.59
CA MET A 72 -6.86 10.14 1.00
C MET A 72 -5.91 9.72 -0.13
N VAL A 73 -4.75 9.19 0.26
CA VAL A 73 -3.74 8.67 -0.67
C VAL A 73 -3.45 7.21 -0.36
N PHE A 74 -3.43 6.35 -1.39
CA PHE A 74 -2.83 5.03 -1.33
C PHE A 74 -1.55 5.01 -2.17
N LEU A 75 -0.39 4.99 -1.50
CA LEU A 75 0.90 4.74 -2.12
C LEU A 75 1.05 3.22 -2.34
N ALA A 76 0.65 2.76 -3.53
CA ALA A 76 0.65 1.35 -3.93
C ALA A 76 2.01 0.86 -4.45
N THR A 77 3.09 1.59 -4.14
CA THR A 77 4.47 1.29 -4.50
C THR A 77 5.30 1.28 -3.23
N VAL A 78 6.12 0.26 -3.05
CA VAL A 78 7.07 0.17 -1.94
C VAL A 78 8.34 0.92 -2.33
N ASP A 79 8.78 1.90 -1.51
CA ASP A 79 9.99 2.67 -1.81
C ASP A 79 11.24 1.89 -1.39
N THR A 80 11.84 1.19 -2.35
CA THR A 80 13.08 0.44 -2.14
C THR A 80 14.34 1.25 -2.45
N SER A 81 14.22 2.55 -2.73
CA SER A 81 15.38 3.40 -3.02
C SER A 81 16.13 3.72 -1.73
N PRO A 82 17.48 3.66 -1.70
CA PRO A 82 18.27 4.11 -0.55
C PRO A 82 18.04 5.57 -0.15
N THR A 83 17.50 6.39 -1.06
CA THR A 83 17.21 7.81 -0.81
C THR A 83 15.76 8.05 -0.37
N ASN A 84 14.89 7.05 -0.43
CA ASN A 84 13.44 7.13 -0.22
C ASN A 84 12.80 8.33 -0.94
N VAL A 85 13.20 8.56 -2.19
CA VAL A 85 12.79 9.75 -2.96
C VAL A 85 11.28 9.78 -3.23
N ILE A 86 10.65 8.61 -3.41
CA ILE A 86 9.21 8.52 -3.64
C ILE A 86 8.48 8.93 -2.35
N THR A 87 8.85 8.34 -1.22
CA THR A 87 8.25 8.68 0.08
C THR A 87 8.42 10.17 0.40
N LYS A 88 9.61 10.76 0.17
CA LYS A 88 9.84 12.20 0.36
C LYS A 88 8.93 13.05 -0.51
N ASN A 89 8.83 12.73 -1.80
CA ASN A 89 8.01 13.48 -2.73
C ASN A 89 6.51 13.41 -2.38
N VAL A 90 6.04 12.26 -1.91
CA VAL A 90 4.65 12.07 -1.47
C VAL A 90 4.36 12.88 -0.21
N ILE A 91 5.22 12.82 0.81
CA ILE A 91 5.07 13.63 2.04
C ILE A 91 5.05 15.12 1.69
N ASP A 92 6.03 15.60 0.91
CA ASP A 92 6.11 17.01 0.47
C ASP A 92 4.83 17.45 -0.27
N ALA A 93 4.31 16.60 -1.17
CA ALA A 93 3.10 16.89 -1.94
C ALA A 93 1.84 16.87 -1.05
N MET A 94 1.74 15.95 -0.09
CA MET A 94 0.65 15.91 0.88
C MET A 94 0.60 17.21 1.70
N HIS A 95 1.74 17.68 2.20
CA HIS A 95 1.84 18.96 2.89
C HIS A 95 1.44 20.14 2.00
N ALA A 96 1.95 20.18 0.76
CA ALA A 96 1.65 21.26 -0.17
C ALA A 96 0.16 21.34 -0.56
N GLN A 97 -0.53 20.19 -0.58
CA GLN A 97 -1.93 20.09 -0.99
C GLN A 97 -2.91 20.02 0.20
N GLY A 98 -2.41 20.02 1.44
CA GLY A 98 -3.24 19.91 2.65
C GLY A 98 -3.91 18.54 2.80
N VAL A 99 -3.30 17.47 2.29
CA VAL A 99 -3.82 16.10 2.40
C VAL A 99 -3.17 15.44 3.61
N HIS A 100 -3.98 14.84 4.49
CA HIS A 100 -3.50 14.33 5.78
C HIS A 100 -3.51 12.80 5.89
N ARG A 101 -4.28 12.08 5.06
CA ARG A 101 -4.47 10.63 5.20
C ARG A 101 -3.68 9.83 4.15
N LEU A 102 -2.77 8.97 4.61
CA LEU A 102 -1.92 8.13 3.74
C LEU A 102 -1.96 6.66 4.12
N LEU A 103 -2.16 5.78 3.14
CA LEU A 103 -1.91 4.36 3.22
C LEU A 103 -0.65 4.05 2.41
N ALA A 104 0.40 3.51 3.04
CA ALA A 104 1.67 3.24 2.38
C ALA A 104 1.96 1.74 2.31
N ALA A 105 2.13 1.21 1.10
CA ALA A 105 2.55 -0.16 0.89
C ALA A 105 3.94 -0.40 1.51
N SER A 106 4.10 -1.52 2.21
CA SER A 106 5.35 -1.92 2.83
C SER A 106 5.51 -3.45 2.79
N SER A 107 6.53 -3.97 3.45
CA SER A 107 6.90 -5.39 3.42
C SER A 107 6.95 -6.01 4.81
N ILE A 108 6.58 -7.28 4.91
CA ILE A 108 6.99 -8.16 6.01
C ILE A 108 8.52 -8.14 6.18
N GLY A 109 8.98 -8.14 7.44
CA GLY A 109 10.39 -8.30 7.80
C GLY A 109 11.17 -7.02 8.03
N ILE A 110 10.56 -5.84 7.82
CA ILE A 110 11.25 -4.55 8.05
C ILE A 110 11.64 -4.32 9.52
N TYR A 111 11.03 -5.05 10.45
CA TYR A 111 11.35 -5.10 11.88
C TYR A 111 11.72 -6.51 12.37
N GLN A 112 12.08 -7.41 11.45
CA GLN A 112 12.33 -8.83 11.74
C GLN A 112 11.16 -9.46 12.54
N GLU A 113 9.96 -9.36 12.00
CA GLU A 113 8.70 -9.77 12.63
C GLU A 113 8.02 -10.96 11.92
N GLU A 114 8.78 -11.75 11.18
CA GLU A 114 8.28 -12.92 10.44
C GLU A 114 7.65 -13.98 11.36
N PRO A 115 6.70 -14.80 10.86
CA PRO A 115 5.86 -15.68 11.69
C PRO A 115 6.64 -16.78 12.43
N ASN A 116 7.78 -17.23 11.88
CA ASN A 116 8.63 -18.25 12.47
C ASN A 116 10.10 -18.05 12.06
N GLN A 117 11.01 -18.73 12.77
CA GLN A 117 12.45 -18.57 12.59
C GLN A 117 12.94 -18.97 11.19
N LYS A 118 12.44 -20.08 10.62
CA LYS A 118 12.87 -20.53 9.28
C LYS A 118 12.46 -19.53 8.21
N PHE A 119 11.23 -19.01 8.32
CA PHE A 119 10.72 -17.97 7.44
C PHE A 119 11.52 -16.68 7.58
N ARG A 120 11.84 -16.25 8.81
CA ARG A 120 12.72 -15.10 9.07
C ARG A 120 14.04 -15.23 8.35
N GLU A 121 14.76 -16.33 8.56
CA GLU A 121 16.07 -16.55 7.94
C GLU A 121 16.00 -16.50 6.41
N TRP A 122 14.98 -17.15 5.84
CA TRP A 122 14.73 -17.11 4.41
C TRP A 122 14.41 -15.69 3.92
N ASN A 123 13.46 -15.02 4.56
CA ASN A 123 12.98 -13.69 4.17
C ASN A 123 14.08 -12.63 4.28
N GLN A 124 14.79 -12.59 5.41
CA GLN A 124 15.89 -11.65 5.65
C GLN A 124 17.03 -11.85 4.67
N ARG A 125 17.29 -13.09 4.23
CA ARG A 125 18.26 -13.38 3.17
C ARG A 125 17.73 -12.95 1.80
N THR A 126 16.47 -13.24 1.50
CA THR A 126 15.86 -12.97 0.18
C THR A 126 15.65 -11.48 -0.06
N LEU A 127 15.29 -10.71 0.96
CA LEU A 127 14.99 -9.28 0.85
C LEU A 127 16.07 -8.38 1.46
N LYS A 128 17.27 -8.92 1.72
CA LYS A 128 18.35 -8.26 2.47
C LYS A 128 18.58 -6.79 2.08
N ASP A 129 18.66 -6.52 0.78
CA ASP A 129 19.00 -5.19 0.28
C ASP A 129 17.76 -4.27 0.15
N TYR A 130 16.55 -4.84 0.20
CA TYR A 130 15.29 -4.13 0.10
C TYR A 130 14.74 -3.72 1.47
N LEU A 131 14.92 -4.53 2.52
CA LEU A 131 14.34 -4.25 3.85
C LEU A 131 14.84 -2.94 4.49
N PRO A 132 16.13 -2.57 4.43
CA PRO A 132 16.61 -1.33 5.04
C PRO A 132 15.92 -0.06 4.51
N PRO A 133 15.84 0.22 3.19
CA PRO A 133 15.13 1.41 2.71
C PRO A 133 13.63 1.37 3.01
N ILE A 134 12.98 0.20 3.00
CA ILE A 134 11.54 0.10 3.34
C ILE A 134 11.31 0.42 4.84
N ARG A 135 12.23 0.01 5.72
CA ARG A 135 12.17 0.42 7.13
C ARG A 135 12.32 1.93 7.30
N ILE A 136 13.20 2.56 6.51
CA ILE A 136 13.39 4.02 6.53
C ILE A 136 12.11 4.73 6.08
N GLU A 137 11.41 4.22 5.06
CA GLU A 137 10.09 4.72 4.66
C GLU A 137 9.10 4.73 5.84
N ASP A 138 8.92 3.60 6.55
CA ASP A 138 8.02 3.57 7.72
C ASP A 138 8.46 4.51 8.84
N GLU A 139 9.77 4.63 9.09
CA GLU A 139 10.32 5.58 10.06
C GLU A 139 10.06 7.04 9.69
N MET A 140 10.14 7.38 8.41
CA MET A 140 9.82 8.72 7.92
C MET A 140 8.35 9.04 8.15
N LEU A 141 7.45 8.12 7.80
CA LEU A 141 6.01 8.28 8.00
C LEU A 141 5.67 8.46 9.49
N ARG A 142 6.25 7.62 10.36
CA ARG A 142 6.06 7.72 11.83
C ARG A 142 6.56 9.02 12.44
N LYS A 143 7.59 9.63 11.85
CA LYS A 143 8.15 10.93 12.28
C LYS A 143 7.39 12.13 11.69
N SER A 144 6.53 11.90 10.70
CA SER A 144 5.70 12.95 10.11
C SER A 144 4.43 13.21 10.93
N ASP A 145 3.77 14.32 10.60
CA ASP A 145 2.44 14.73 11.06
C ASP A 145 1.30 14.16 10.20
N ILE A 146 1.59 13.32 9.21
CA ILE A 146 0.59 12.63 8.38
C ILE A 146 -0.10 11.53 9.19
N ASP A 147 -1.41 11.40 9.01
CA ASP A 147 -2.22 10.28 9.52
C ASP A 147 -1.99 9.05 8.63
N PHE A 148 -0.81 8.45 8.80
CA PHE A 148 -0.36 7.32 7.98
C PHE A 148 -0.97 6.00 8.48
N THR A 149 -1.07 5.03 7.57
CA THR A 149 -1.14 3.60 7.91
C THR A 149 -0.10 2.87 7.04
N THR A 150 0.89 2.27 7.66
CA THR A 150 1.86 1.45 6.93
C THR A 150 1.29 0.04 6.78
N LEU A 151 1.19 -0.44 5.54
CA LEU A 151 0.62 -1.73 5.16
C LEU A 151 1.75 -2.73 4.87
N ARG A 152 2.27 -3.40 5.90
CA ARG A 152 3.29 -4.45 5.72
C ARG A 152 2.62 -5.70 5.13
N PHE A 153 2.76 -5.90 3.83
CA PHE A 153 2.22 -7.06 3.17
C PHE A 153 3.10 -8.30 3.42
N ALA A 154 2.47 -9.42 3.75
CA ALA A 154 3.12 -10.72 3.67
C ALA A 154 3.45 -11.10 2.21
N TRP A 155 4.14 -12.23 2.01
CA TRP A 155 4.43 -12.68 0.66
C TRP A 155 3.15 -12.94 -0.15
N LEU A 156 3.05 -12.25 -1.28
CA LEU A 156 1.80 -12.14 -2.03
C LEU A 156 1.57 -13.32 -2.96
N ASN A 157 0.39 -13.93 -2.86
CA ASN A 157 -0.11 -14.94 -3.80
C ASN A 157 -1.42 -14.51 -4.50
N ASP A 158 -1.89 -15.35 -5.41
CA ASP A 158 -3.10 -15.10 -6.23
C ASP A 158 -4.23 -16.07 -5.89
N ARG A 159 -4.23 -16.66 -4.68
CA ARG A 159 -5.34 -17.50 -4.22
C ARG A 159 -6.64 -16.71 -4.21
N ASP A 160 -7.72 -17.36 -4.65
CA ASP A 160 -9.04 -16.75 -4.73
C ASP A 160 -9.75 -16.79 -3.37
N GLU A 161 -9.22 -16.01 -2.42
CA GLU A 161 -9.73 -15.99 -1.05
C GLU A 161 -9.53 -14.62 -0.41
N ILE A 162 -10.38 -14.32 0.56
CA ILE A 162 -10.16 -13.24 1.54
C ILE A 162 -9.95 -13.92 2.89
N ALA A 163 -8.69 -14.23 3.19
CA ALA A 163 -8.24 -14.84 4.42
C ALA A 163 -7.02 -14.09 4.94
N TYR A 164 -7.19 -13.33 6.02
CA TYR A 164 -6.10 -12.62 6.69
C TYR A 164 -6.46 -12.27 8.12
N GLN A 165 -5.43 -12.01 8.93
CA GLN A 165 -5.56 -11.25 10.17
C GLN A 165 -4.57 -10.09 10.17
N ILE A 166 -4.89 -9.08 10.98
CA ILE A 166 -4.07 -7.89 11.16
C ILE A 166 -3.16 -8.08 12.38
N THR A 167 -1.89 -7.71 12.25
CA THR A 167 -0.96 -7.56 13.38
C THR A 167 -0.43 -6.15 13.45
N LYS A 168 -0.07 -5.68 14.64
CA LYS A 168 0.54 -4.36 14.85
C LYS A 168 2.06 -4.45 14.88
N LYS A 169 2.73 -3.30 14.82
CA LYS A 169 4.17 -3.21 15.03
C LYS A 169 4.51 -3.65 16.46
N GLY A 170 5.49 -4.55 16.58
CA GLY A 170 5.86 -5.21 17.85
C GLY A 170 5.29 -6.61 18.00
N GLU A 171 4.31 -6.99 17.17
CA GLU A 171 3.80 -8.35 17.07
C GLU A 171 4.48 -9.11 15.93
N LEU A 172 4.64 -10.42 16.10
CA LEU A 172 5.01 -11.30 14.99
C LEU A 172 3.83 -11.38 14.02
N PHE A 173 4.13 -11.51 12.73
CA PHE A 173 3.15 -11.84 11.71
C PHE A 173 2.44 -13.15 12.06
N VAL A 174 1.11 -13.18 11.87
CA VAL A 174 0.33 -14.41 12.03
C VAL A 174 0.60 -15.45 10.94
N GLY A 175 1.20 -15.04 9.82
CA GLY A 175 1.43 -15.86 8.64
C GLY A 175 2.53 -15.29 7.75
N GLY A 176 3.10 -16.13 6.89
CA GLY A 176 4.18 -15.73 5.98
C GLY A 176 3.68 -15.26 4.62
N SER A 177 2.43 -15.55 4.26
CA SER A 177 1.87 -15.22 2.94
C SER A 177 0.43 -14.75 3.04
N GLY A 178 -0.09 -14.17 1.95
CA GLY A 178 -1.49 -13.77 1.85
C GLY A 178 -1.88 -13.42 0.42
N SER A 179 -3.16 -13.58 0.10
CA SER A 179 -3.68 -13.28 -1.23
C SER A 179 -3.72 -11.77 -1.50
N ARG A 180 -3.56 -11.38 -2.76
CA ARG A 180 -3.78 -9.98 -3.17
C ARG A 180 -5.20 -9.50 -2.92
N LYS A 181 -6.18 -10.42 -2.95
CA LYS A 181 -7.57 -10.15 -2.57
C LYS A 181 -7.70 -9.79 -1.08
N SER A 182 -7.00 -10.49 -0.19
CA SER A 182 -6.91 -10.14 1.23
C SER A 182 -6.29 -8.76 1.45
N MET A 183 -5.19 -8.43 0.74
CA MET A 183 -4.56 -7.11 0.86
C MET A 183 -5.50 -5.99 0.40
N ALA A 184 -6.16 -6.18 -0.74
CA ALA A 184 -7.14 -5.23 -1.26
C ALA A 184 -8.33 -5.06 -0.31
N ASP A 185 -8.83 -6.16 0.27
CA ASP A 185 -9.91 -6.10 1.26
C ASP A 185 -9.54 -5.29 2.52
N ALA A 186 -8.33 -5.49 3.05
CA ALA A 186 -7.84 -4.71 4.19
C ALA A 186 -7.73 -3.21 3.86
N ILE A 187 -7.25 -2.87 2.66
CA ILE A 187 -7.20 -1.47 2.17
C ILE A 187 -8.61 -0.90 2.08
N LEU A 188 -9.55 -1.64 1.50
CA LEU A 188 -10.92 -1.16 1.30
C LEU A 188 -11.68 -0.94 2.61
N LYS A 189 -11.39 -1.72 3.67
CA LYS A 189 -11.92 -1.45 5.01
C LYS A 189 -11.43 -0.10 5.57
N ILE A 190 -10.19 0.28 5.28
CA ILE A 190 -9.64 1.59 5.67
C ILE A 190 -10.24 2.70 4.78
N VAL A 191 -10.45 2.46 3.50
CA VAL A 191 -11.14 3.40 2.59
C VAL A 191 -12.59 3.65 3.06
N GLU A 192 -13.30 2.62 3.51
CA GLU A 192 -14.65 2.72 4.07
C GLU A 192 -14.68 3.41 5.44
N THR A 193 -13.66 3.21 6.27
CA THR A 193 -13.50 3.86 7.59
C THR A 193 -12.11 4.51 7.67
N PRO A 194 -11.94 5.76 7.16
CA PRO A 194 -10.64 6.42 7.07
C PRO A 194 -9.86 6.48 8.39
N THR A 195 -10.53 6.58 9.53
CA THR A 195 -9.89 6.65 10.85
C THR A 195 -9.33 5.31 11.35
N LEU A 196 -9.62 4.21 10.65
CA LEU A 196 -9.11 2.90 11.00
C LEU A 196 -7.58 2.85 10.80
N TYR A 197 -6.87 2.45 11.86
CA TYR A 197 -5.40 2.31 11.88
C TYR A 197 -4.63 3.61 11.60
N GLU A 198 -5.18 4.75 11.99
CA GLU A 198 -4.43 6.02 11.97
C GLU A 198 -3.17 5.93 12.82
N ARG A 199 -2.05 6.36 12.23
CA ARG A 199 -0.71 6.37 12.81
C ARG A 199 -0.22 4.98 13.26
N GLU A 200 -0.72 3.93 12.61
CA GLU A 200 -0.37 2.53 12.90
C GLU A 200 0.44 1.89 11.76
N THR A 201 1.33 0.99 12.14
CA THR A 201 2.07 0.12 11.22
C THR A 201 1.51 -1.29 11.36
N ILE A 202 0.76 -1.75 10.37
CA ILE A 202 0.02 -3.01 10.42
C ILE A 202 0.63 -4.06 9.50
N GLY A 203 0.48 -5.33 9.85
CA GLY A 203 0.84 -6.49 9.05
C GLY A 203 -0.44 -7.19 8.58
N ILE A 204 -0.43 -7.70 7.34
CA ILE A 204 -1.58 -8.39 6.74
C ILE A 204 -1.10 -9.74 6.23
N ALA A 205 -1.62 -10.83 6.81
CA ALA A 205 -1.21 -12.18 6.46
C ALA A 205 -2.28 -13.23 6.74
N ASP A 206 -2.26 -14.30 5.96
CA ASP A 206 -3.08 -15.48 6.17
C ASP A 206 -2.49 -16.36 7.28
N PRO A 207 -3.19 -16.53 8.43
CA PRO A 207 -2.70 -17.32 9.55
C PRO A 207 -2.48 -18.80 9.22
N SER A 208 -3.12 -19.34 8.17
CA SER A 208 -2.91 -20.72 7.73
C SER A 208 -1.47 -20.98 7.24
N THR A 209 -0.73 -19.91 6.94
CA THR A 209 0.63 -19.97 6.41
C THR A 209 1.72 -19.80 7.49
N LYS A 210 1.34 -19.81 8.77
CA LYS A 210 2.23 -19.54 9.91
C LYS A 210 3.47 -20.42 9.98
N ASP A 211 3.30 -21.72 9.76
CA ASP A 211 4.37 -22.72 9.98
C ASP A 211 5.22 -22.98 8.73
N ALA A 212 4.88 -22.36 7.60
CA ALA A 212 5.63 -22.51 6.36
C ALA A 212 7.05 -21.94 6.53
N PRO A 213 8.10 -22.62 6.03
CA PRO A 213 9.46 -22.11 6.12
C PRO A 213 9.75 -20.99 5.11
N THR A 214 8.88 -20.82 4.10
CA THR A 214 8.99 -19.84 3.00
C THR A 214 7.59 -19.51 2.48
N VAL A 215 7.49 -18.66 1.45
CA VAL A 215 6.23 -18.27 0.80
C VAL A 215 5.34 -19.47 0.42
N VAL A 216 4.05 -19.34 0.73
CA VAL A 216 2.97 -20.22 0.26
C VAL A 216 2.25 -19.52 -0.89
N ARG A 217 2.30 -20.13 -2.08
CA ARG A 217 1.71 -19.59 -3.31
C ARG A 217 0.26 -19.97 -3.50
#